data_AF-A0A257NNV4-F1
#
_entry.id   AF-A0A257NNV4-F1
#
_cell.length_a   1.000
_cell.length_b   1.000
_cell.length_c   1.000
_cell.angle_alpha   90.00
_cell.angle_beta   90.00
_cell.angle_gamma   90.00
#
_symmetry.space_group_name_H-M   'P 1'
#
loop_
_entity.id
_entity.type
_entity.pdbx_description
1 polymer ?
#
loop_
_entity_poly.entity_id
_entity_poly.type
_entity_poly.pdbx_seq_one_letter_code
_entity_poly.pdbx_strand_id
1 'polypeptide(L)'
;MIAQIKARALLIGDRLDLRALETAERLAIAPLTIAVGARGKVVLFRYGAVVLFDVDAAEELAFLNQIHPLVNEPVTKPEVETLTLWLTKEVPEGMNKNLLALHDLSLGRLQVVADVLAKSSILGLYE
;
A
#
# COMPACT_ATOMS: atom_id res chain seq x y z
N MET A 1 -18.11 -10.48 -7.46
CA MET A 1 -17.51 -9.16 -7.14
C MET A 1 -16.92 -9.26 -5.74
N ILE A 2 -15.70 -8.79 -5.54
CA ILE A 2 -15.09 -8.75 -4.20
C ILE A 2 -15.72 -7.57 -3.46
N ALA A 3 -16.42 -7.83 -2.36
CA ALA A 3 -17.04 -6.77 -1.58
C ALA A 3 -15.98 -6.01 -0.75
N GLN A 4 -14.92 -6.69 -0.30
CA GLN A 4 -13.93 -6.11 0.60
C GLN A 4 -12.52 -6.52 0.23
N ILE A 5 -11.58 -5.57 0.25
CA ILE A 5 -10.15 -5.83 0.07
C ILE A 5 -9.34 -5.26 1.23
N LYS A 6 -8.20 -5.88 1.53
CA LYS A 6 -7.27 -5.39 2.54
C LYS A 6 -6.29 -4.40 1.93
N ALA A 7 -6.06 -3.31 2.65
CA ALA A 7 -4.94 -2.40 2.48
C ALA A 7 -3.97 -2.62 3.65
N ARG A 8 -2.68 -2.75 3.36
CA ARG A 8 -1.63 -2.94 4.37
C ARG A 8 -0.49 -1.99 4.08
N ALA A 9 -0.22 -1.06 4.99
CA ALA A 9 0.98 -0.23 4.96
C ALA A 9 2.08 -0.89 5.79
N LEU A 10 3.30 -0.88 5.25
CA LEU A 10 4.50 -1.30 5.95
C LEU A 10 5.55 -0.20 5.83
N LEU A 11 6.11 0.23 6.95
CA LEU A 11 7.32 1.04 6.98
C LEU A 11 8.52 0.09 7.07
N ILE A 12 9.26 -0.06 5.96
CA ILE A 12 10.31 -1.10 5.85
C ILE A 12 11.73 -0.56 5.93
N GLY A 13 11.90 0.76 5.97
CA GLY A 13 13.19 1.45 6.11
C GLY A 13 13.00 2.96 6.01
N ASP A 14 14.10 3.71 5.96
CA ASP A 14 14.06 5.18 5.92
C ASP A 14 13.98 5.74 4.50
N ARG A 15 14.48 4.98 3.51
CA ARG A 15 14.47 5.41 2.11
C ARG A 15 14.35 4.26 1.14
N LEU A 16 13.47 4.41 0.15
CA LEU A 16 13.35 3.50 -0.98
C LEU A 16 13.96 4.10 -2.25
N ASP A 17 14.90 3.38 -2.86
CA ASP A 17 15.42 3.73 -4.19
C ASP A 17 14.52 3.17 -5.29
N LEU A 18 13.54 3.98 -5.67
CA LEU A 18 12.55 3.61 -6.68
C LEU A 18 13.07 3.69 -8.12
N ARG A 19 14.32 4.16 -8.34
CA ARG A 19 14.90 4.32 -9.68
C ARG A 19 15.01 2.98 -10.43
N ALA A 20 15.25 1.90 -9.70
CA ALA A 20 15.34 0.56 -10.26
C ALA A 20 13.98 -0.02 -10.66
N LEU A 21 12.88 0.49 -10.08
CA LEU A 21 11.51 0.06 -10.40
C LEU A 21 10.91 0.88 -11.55
N GLU A 22 11.70 1.77 -12.14
CA GLU A 22 11.24 2.65 -13.19
C GLU A 22 10.94 1.95 -14.53
N THR A 23 11.51 0.75 -14.72
CA THR A 23 11.33 -0.06 -15.91
C THR A 23 10.24 -1.12 -15.76
N ALA A 24 9.63 -1.25 -14.57
CA ALA A 24 8.52 -2.17 -14.32
C ALA A 24 7.22 -1.68 -14.98
N GLU A 25 6.21 -2.55 -15.10
CA GLU A 25 4.88 -2.17 -15.57
C GLU A 25 4.22 -1.23 -14.56
N ARG A 26 4.28 0.07 -14.85
CA ARG A 26 3.79 1.14 -13.97
C ARG A 26 2.33 1.45 -14.22
N LEU A 27 1.57 1.60 -13.14
CA LEU A 27 0.21 2.12 -13.15
C LEU A 27 0.20 3.64 -12.95
N ALA A 28 1.13 4.18 -12.13
CA ALA A 28 1.34 5.62 -11.93
C ALA A 28 2.76 5.91 -11.40
N ILE A 29 3.21 7.18 -11.51
CA ILE A 29 4.55 7.62 -11.09
C ILE A 29 4.57 8.58 -9.89
N ALA A 30 3.43 9.12 -9.47
CA ALA A 30 3.34 10.08 -8.38
C ALA A 30 2.07 9.84 -7.53
N PRO A 31 2.15 9.07 -6.44
CA PRO A 31 3.26 8.19 -6.04
C PRO A 31 3.46 7.00 -7.00
N LEU A 32 4.64 6.36 -6.98
CA LEU A 32 4.91 5.18 -7.81
C LEU A 32 3.92 4.08 -7.45
N THR A 33 3.17 3.61 -8.42
CA THR A 33 2.19 2.53 -8.25
C THR A 33 2.40 1.48 -9.32
N ILE A 34 2.52 0.22 -8.91
CA ILE A 34 2.77 -0.92 -9.79
C ILE A 34 1.79 -2.06 -9.46
N ALA A 35 1.58 -2.95 -10.42
CA ALA A 35 0.86 -4.20 -10.19
C ALA A 35 1.74 -5.20 -9.42
N VAL A 36 1.12 -5.99 -8.55
CA VAL A 36 1.76 -7.08 -7.80
C VAL A 36 0.84 -8.28 -7.82
N GLY A 37 1.41 -9.46 -8.11
CA GLY A 37 0.62 -10.69 -8.13
C GLY A 37 -0.49 -10.68 -9.18
N ALA A 38 -1.59 -11.38 -8.90
CA ALA A 38 -2.68 -11.55 -9.87
C ALA A 38 -3.67 -10.37 -9.91
N ARG A 39 -3.94 -9.74 -8.75
CA ARG A 39 -4.93 -8.63 -8.62
C ARG A 39 -4.38 -7.43 -7.86
N GLY A 40 -3.26 -7.63 -7.18
CA GLY A 40 -2.72 -6.72 -6.22
C GLY A 40 -2.14 -5.46 -6.84
N LYS A 41 -2.13 -4.40 -6.05
CA LYS A 41 -1.45 -3.15 -6.38
C LYS A 41 -0.62 -2.74 -5.20
N VAL A 42 0.51 -2.09 -5.48
CA VAL A 42 1.34 -1.53 -4.43
C VAL A 42 1.69 -0.09 -4.76
N VAL A 43 1.55 0.77 -3.75
CA VAL A 43 1.95 2.16 -3.78
C VAL A 43 3.23 2.30 -2.96
N LEU A 44 4.26 2.88 -3.59
CA LEU A 44 5.60 2.98 -3.03
C LEU A 44 5.96 4.43 -2.76
N PHE A 45 6.43 4.69 -1.55
CA PHE A 45 6.84 6.02 -1.12
C PHE A 45 8.35 6.07 -0.89
N ARG A 46 8.99 7.15 -1.34
CA ARG A 46 10.45 7.30 -1.26
C ARG A 46 11.00 7.33 0.17
N TYR A 47 10.16 7.64 1.15
CA TYR A 47 10.47 7.63 2.58
C TYR A 47 10.37 6.24 3.22
N GLY A 48 10.27 5.16 2.43
CA GLY A 48 10.38 3.80 2.94
C GLY A 48 9.05 3.10 3.28
N ALA A 49 7.91 3.75 3.05
CA ALA A 49 6.61 3.11 3.20
C ALA A 49 6.15 2.41 1.91
N VAL A 50 5.48 1.28 2.09
CA VAL A 50 4.91 0.42 1.05
C VAL A 50 3.46 0.14 1.43
N VAL A 51 2.51 0.41 0.53
CA VAL A 51 1.08 0.12 0.77
C VAL A 51 0.55 -0.86 -0.25
N LEU A 52 0.17 -2.05 0.20
CA LEU A 52 -0.35 -3.14 -0.62
C LEU A 52 -1.88 -3.17 -0.56
N PHE A 53 -2.52 -3.42 -1.71
CA PHE A 53 -3.97 -3.55 -1.86
C PHE A 53 -4.31 -4.86 -2.55
N ASP A 54 -5.19 -5.67 -1.94
CA ASP A 54 -5.62 -6.98 -2.46
C ASP A 54 -4.45 -7.91 -2.82
N VAL A 55 -3.40 -7.90 -1.99
CA VAL A 55 -2.21 -8.76 -2.11
C VAL A 55 -2.30 -9.84 -1.02
N ASP A 56 -2.10 -11.10 -1.40
CA ASP A 56 -2.05 -12.20 -0.45
C ASP A 56 -0.67 -12.31 0.26
N ALA A 57 -0.58 -13.17 1.27
CA ALA A 57 0.64 -13.28 2.08
C ALA A 57 1.86 -13.80 1.28
N ALA A 58 1.66 -14.65 0.28
CA ALA A 58 2.74 -15.20 -0.53
C ALA A 58 3.23 -14.16 -1.55
N GLU A 59 2.30 -13.45 -2.20
CA GLU A 59 2.58 -12.34 -3.10
C GLU A 59 3.30 -11.19 -2.36
N GLU A 60 2.86 -10.86 -1.15
CA GLU A 60 3.51 -9.85 -0.31
C GLU A 60 4.95 -10.24 0.03
N LEU A 61 5.17 -11.47 0.53
CA LEU A 61 6.50 -11.94 0.86
C LEU A 61 7.44 -11.92 -0.35
N ALA A 62 6.96 -12.39 -1.51
CA ALA A 62 7.72 -12.37 -2.75
C ALA A 62 8.08 -10.93 -3.16
N PHE A 63 7.11 -10.01 -3.08
CA PHE A 63 7.31 -8.62 -3.41
C PHE A 63 8.32 -7.93 -2.47
N LEU A 64 8.20 -8.12 -1.15
CA LEU A 64 9.11 -7.55 -0.17
C LEU A 64 10.54 -8.04 -0.37
N ASN A 65 10.73 -9.34 -0.65
CA ASN A 65 12.04 -9.89 -0.98
C ASN A 65 12.63 -9.27 -2.26
N GLN A 66 11.80 -9.02 -3.26
CA GLN A 66 12.22 -8.39 -4.51
C GLN A 66 12.68 -6.95 -4.30
N ILE A 67 11.99 -6.17 -3.46
CA ILE A 67 12.33 -4.76 -3.25
C ILE A 67 13.34 -4.52 -2.12
N HIS A 68 13.64 -5.53 -1.29
CA HIS A 68 14.58 -5.41 -0.18
C HIS A 68 15.94 -4.78 -0.57
N PRO A 69 16.57 -5.12 -1.71
CA PRO A 69 17.82 -4.47 -2.14
C PRO A 69 17.71 -2.96 -2.41
N LEU A 70 16.49 -2.43 -2.55
CA LEU A 70 16.20 -1.02 -2.81
C LEU A 70 15.94 -0.22 -1.52
N VAL A 71 15.86 -0.90 -0.38
CA VAL A 71 15.64 -0.31 0.94
C VAL A 71 16.98 0.15 1.51
N ASN A 72 17.08 1.43 1.82
CA ASN A 72 18.19 1.99 2.58
C ASN A 72 17.76 2.02 4.05
N GLU A 73 18.68 1.60 4.93
CA GLU A 73 18.44 1.50 6.38
C GLU A 73 17.15 0.69 6.68
N PRO A 74 17.12 -0.61 6.31
CA PRO A 74 15.95 -1.43 6.55
C PRO A 74 15.70 -1.59 8.05
N VAL A 75 14.43 -1.48 8.47
CA VAL A 75 14.06 -1.68 9.88
C VAL A 75 13.99 -3.17 10.22
N THR A 76 14.45 -3.53 11.41
CA THR A 76 14.44 -4.93 11.88
C THR A 76 13.01 -5.45 12.11
N LYS A 77 12.10 -4.56 12.47
CA LYS A 77 10.68 -4.86 12.67
C LYS A 77 9.85 -3.77 11.99
N PRO A 78 9.25 -4.05 10.82
CA PRO A 78 8.39 -3.10 10.14
C PRO A 78 7.17 -2.73 10.99
N GLU A 79 6.86 -1.43 11.03
CA GLU A 79 5.55 -0.98 11.52
C GLU A 79 4.50 -1.29 10.47
N VAL A 80 3.39 -1.87 10.89
CA VAL A 80 2.34 -2.39 10.01
C VAL A 80 1.01 -1.77 10.40
N GLU A 81 0.38 -1.10 9.44
CA GLU A 81 -0.96 -0.55 9.60
C GLU A 81 -1.91 -1.20 8.58
N THR A 82 -3.13 -1.51 9.01
CA THR A 82 -4.10 -2.22 8.15
C THR A 82 -5.45 -1.54 8.10
N LEU A 83 -6.05 -1.53 6.92
CA LEU A 83 -7.39 -1.00 6.69
C LEU A 83 -8.15 -1.94 5.76
N THR A 84 -9.45 -2.12 5.98
CA THR A 84 -10.30 -2.86 5.04
C THR A 84 -11.13 -1.89 4.23
N LEU A 85 -11.00 -1.97 2.91
CA LEU A 85 -11.80 -1.19 1.97
C LEU A 85 -13.04 -1.98 1.62
N TRP A 86 -14.20 -1.34 1.70
CA TRP A 86 -15.48 -1.91 1.35
C TRP A 86 -16.00 -1.26 0.07
N LEU A 87 -15.99 -2.02 -1.02
CA LEU A 87 -16.52 -1.58 -2.31
C LEU A 87 -18.04 -1.69 -2.30
N THR A 88 -18.72 -0.55 -2.13
CA THR A 88 -20.18 -0.48 -2.05
C THR A 88 -20.70 0.85 -2.55
N LYS A 89 -21.90 0.86 -3.13
CA LYS A 89 -22.65 2.09 -3.50
C LYS A 89 -23.88 2.31 -2.62
N GLU A 90 -24.09 1.44 -1.63
CA GLU A 90 -25.29 1.45 -0.78
C GLU A 90 -25.21 2.52 0.34
N VAL A 91 -24.00 2.96 0.66
CA VAL A 91 -23.73 3.96 1.69
C VAL A 91 -22.86 5.11 1.13
N PRO A 92 -22.89 6.31 1.74
CA PRO A 92 -21.92 7.35 1.44
C PRO A 92 -20.48 6.87 1.63
N GLU A 93 -19.55 7.42 0.84
CA GLU A 93 -18.12 7.12 1.03
C GLU A 93 -17.62 7.64 2.37
N GLY A 94 -16.69 6.91 2.98
CA GLY A 94 -16.10 7.25 4.27
C GLY A 94 -16.02 6.09 5.25
N MET A 95 -15.61 6.39 6.48
CA MET A 95 -15.48 5.38 7.52
C MET A 95 -16.85 4.89 8.00
N ASN A 96 -17.07 3.59 7.90
CA ASN A 96 -18.20 2.88 8.48
C ASN A 96 -17.66 1.83 9.46
N LYS A 97 -17.71 2.15 10.75
CA LYS A 97 -17.03 1.38 11.81
C LYS A 97 -15.53 1.26 11.48
N ASN A 98 -15.06 0.07 11.14
CA ASN A 98 -13.65 -0.22 10.86
C ASN A 98 -13.38 -0.43 9.35
N LEU A 99 -14.36 -0.13 8.50
CA LEU A 99 -14.27 -0.30 7.06
C LEU A 99 -14.31 1.07 6.38
N LEU A 100 -13.48 1.29 5.38
CA LEU A 100 -13.58 2.47 4.52
C LEU A 100 -14.47 2.13 3.31
N ALA A 101 -15.69 2.66 3.30
CA ALA A 101 -16.61 2.52 2.17
C ALA A 101 -16.14 3.39 0.99
N LEU A 102 -16.00 2.76 -0.18
CA LEU A 102 -15.64 3.40 -1.44
C LEU A 102 -16.58 2.93 -2.55
N HIS A 103 -16.96 3.82 -3.45
CA HIS A 103 -17.85 3.50 -4.58
C HIS A 103 -17.14 2.81 -5.73
N ASP A 104 -15.82 3.00 -5.83
CA ASP A 104 -14.92 2.35 -6.79
C ASP A 104 -13.50 2.23 -6.19
N LEU A 105 -12.66 1.44 -6.86
CA LEU A 105 -11.23 1.26 -6.53
C LEU A 105 -10.34 1.82 -7.63
N SER A 106 -10.69 3.00 -8.15
CA SER A 106 -9.84 3.72 -9.10
C SER A 106 -8.47 3.99 -8.51
N LEU A 107 -7.47 4.09 -9.41
CA LEU A 107 -6.08 4.26 -9.00
C LEU A 107 -5.88 5.50 -8.11
N GLY A 108 -6.51 6.63 -8.46
CA GLY A 108 -6.42 7.85 -7.66
C GLY A 108 -6.97 7.69 -6.24
N ARG A 109 -8.08 6.96 -6.06
CA ARG A 109 -8.61 6.67 -4.72
C ARG A 109 -7.67 5.81 -3.90
N LEU A 110 -7.11 4.75 -4.51
CA LEU A 110 -6.13 3.89 -3.84
C LEU A 110 -4.87 4.67 -3.43
N GLN A 111 -4.41 5.61 -4.26
CA GLN A 111 -3.27 6.46 -3.92
C GLN A 111 -3.56 7.42 -2.75
N VAL A 112 -4.77 7.98 -2.66
CA VAL A 112 -5.18 8.80 -1.51
C VAL A 112 -5.22 7.96 -0.23
N VAL A 113 -5.82 6.77 -0.29
CA VAL A 113 -5.83 5.85 0.85
C VAL A 113 -4.41 5.47 1.26
N ALA A 114 -3.54 5.18 0.29
CA ALA A 114 -2.15 4.83 0.54
C ALA A 114 -1.38 5.96 1.24
N ASP A 115 -1.57 7.21 0.80
CA ASP A 115 -0.89 8.36 1.39
C ASP A 115 -1.27 8.55 2.86
N VAL A 116 -2.56 8.40 3.20
CA VAL A 116 -3.03 8.48 4.59
C VAL A 116 -2.49 7.30 5.42
N LEU A 117 -2.62 6.07 4.92
CA LEU A 117 -2.22 4.86 5.65
C LEU A 117 -0.70 4.80 5.88
N ALA A 118 0.09 5.19 4.89
CA ALA A 118 1.55 5.24 5.00
C ALA A 118 2.00 6.26 6.06
N LYS A 119 1.38 7.45 6.09
CA LYS A 119 1.66 8.44 7.13
C LYS A 119 1.26 7.95 8.51
N SER A 120 0.14 7.23 8.63
CA SER A 120 -0.28 6.59 9.88
C SER A 120 0.77 5.61 10.40
N SER A 121 1.35 4.78 9.53
CA SER A 121 2.41 3.84 9.92
C SER A 121 3.69 4.51 10.44
N ILE A 122 3.99 5.74 10.01
CA ILE A 122 5.11 6.52 10.55
C ILE A 122 4.81 7.03 11.95
N LEU A 123 3.58 7.50 12.20
CA LEU A 123 3.18 7.98 13.53
C LEU A 123 3.25 6.87 14.57
N GLY A 124 2.88 5.65 14.21
CA GLY A 124 3.00 4.47 15.08
C GLY A 124 4.44 4.15 15.50
N LEU A 125 5.47 4.64 14.80
CA LEU A 125 6.87 4.49 15.21
C LEU A 125 7.23 5.37 16.44
N TYR A 126 6.47 6.43 16.68
CA TYR A 126 6.72 7.42 17.73
C TYR A 126 5.79 7.30 18.95
N GLU A 127 4.82 6.38 18.91
CA GLU A 127 3.87 6.10 20.00
C GLU A 127 4.30 4.88 20.83
#